data_AF-A0A3B9DBB1-F1
#
_entry.id   AF-A0A3B9DBB1-F1
#
_cell.length_a   1.000
_cell.length_b   1.000
_cell.length_c   1.000
_cell.angle_alpha   90.00
_cell.angle_beta   90.00
_cell.angle_gamma   90.00
#
_symmetry.space_group_name_H-M   'P 1'
#
loop_
_entity.id
_entity.type
_entity.pdbx_description
1 polymer ?
#
loop_
_entity_poly.entity_id
_entity_poly.type
_entity_poly.pdbx_seq_one_letter_code
_entity_poly.pdbx_strand_id
1 'polypeptide(L)' 'VPGIGVIFLGPTDLANSTGAEGPNAPTVEALVQEVLQVCLARNIPCGYPIVANSHQEAERETARRLAEGFKVLAVMTRAQ' A
#
# COMPACT_ATOMS: atom_id res chain seq x y z
N VAL A 1 18.16 -8.30 -5.33
CA VAL A 1 18.69 -7.59 -6.51
C VAL A 1 19.40 -6.34 -5.99
N PRO A 2 20.72 -6.21 -6.19
CA PRO A 2 21.44 -5.00 -5.82
C PRO A 2 20.83 -3.76 -6.49
N GLY A 3 20.67 -2.66 -5.73
CA GLY A 3 20.17 -1.39 -6.26
C GLY A 3 18.67 -1.12 -6.13
N ILE A 4 17.86 -2.05 -5.59
CA ILE A 4 16.44 -1.77 -5.29
C ILE A 4 16.33 -0.86 -4.06
N GLY A 5 15.79 0.34 -4.23
CA GLY A 5 15.57 1.31 -3.15
C GLY A 5 14.19 1.22 -2.48
N VAL A 6 13.18 0.70 -3.20
CA VAL A 6 11.80 0.56 -2.69
C VAL A 6 11.06 -0.52 -3.47
N ILE A 7 10.13 -1.21 -2.82
CA ILE A 7 9.08 -2.02 -3.46
C ILE A 7 7.76 -1.27 -3.32
N PHE A 8 7.15 -0.85 -4.42
CA PHE A 8 5.90 -0.11 -4.39
C PHE A 8 4.74 -1.01 -4.85
N LEU A 9 3.69 -1.15 -4.04
CA LEU A 9 2.58 -2.06 -4.32
C LEU A 9 1.42 -1.32 -4.99
N GLY A 10 0.94 -1.83 -6.11
CA GLY A 10 -0.26 -1.35 -6.80
C GLY A 10 -1.48 -2.23 -6.47
N PRO A 11 -2.37 -1.83 -5.54
CA PRO A 11 -3.51 -2.67 -5.13
C PRO A 11 -4.52 -2.90 -6.27
N THR A 12 -4.68 -1.94 -7.18
CA THR A 12 -5.56 -2.10 -8.36
C THR A 12 -5.05 -3.22 -9.28
N ASP A 13 -3.75 -3.24 -9.56
CA ASP A 13 -3.14 -4.26 -10.41
C ASP A 13 -3.08 -5.61 -9.71
N LEU A 14 -2.87 -5.64 -8.39
CA LEU A 14 -2.98 -6.86 -7.59
C LEU A 14 -4.39 -7.44 -7.65
N ALA A 15 -5.43 -6.61 -7.54
CA ALA A 15 -6.82 -7.06 -7.66
C ALA A 15 -7.08 -7.68 -9.04
N ASN A 16 -6.66 -7.00 -10.11
CA ASN A 16 -6.82 -7.49 -11.48
C ASN A 16 -6.08 -8.81 -11.71
N SER A 17 -4.84 -8.93 -11.21
CA SER A 17 -4.01 -10.13 -11.37
C SER A 17 -4.58 -11.35 -10.64
N THR A 18 -5.28 -11.12 -9.53
CA THR A 18 -5.82 -12.18 -8.68
C THR A 18 -7.32 -12.43 -8.86
N GLY A 19 -7.98 -11.65 -9.72
CA GLY A 19 -9.43 -11.73 -9.95
C GLY A 19 -10.26 -11.25 -8.76
N ALA A 20 -9.71 -10.41 -7.89
CA ALA A 20 -10.43 -9.84 -6.76
C ALA A 20 -11.40 -8.73 -7.21
N GLU A 21 -12.44 -8.47 -6.41
CA GLU A 21 -13.49 -7.48 -6.71
C GLU A 21 -12.95 -6.04 -6.89
N GLY A 22 -11.84 -5.72 -6.24
CA GLY A 22 -11.18 -4.43 -6.39
C GLY A 22 -10.01 -4.24 -5.42
N PRO A 23 -9.36 -3.05 -5.45
CA PRO A 23 -8.16 -2.77 -4.64
C PRO A 23 -8.40 -2.83 -3.12
N ASN A 24 -9.65 -2.74 -2.68
CA ASN A 24 -10.03 -2.77 -1.26
C ASN A 24 -10.52 -4.16 -0.80
N ALA A 25 -10.46 -5.18 -1.66
CA ALA A 25 -10.89 -6.52 -1.29
C ALA A 25 -9.99 -7.11 -0.19
N PRO A 26 -10.53 -7.90 0.77
CA PRO A 26 -9.73 -8.50 1.84
C PRO A 26 -8.55 -9.33 1.33
N THR A 27 -8.71 -10.03 0.21
CA THR A 27 -7.63 -10.81 -0.43
C THR A 27 -6.48 -9.92 -0.88
N VAL A 28 -6.75 -8.72 -1.40
CA VAL A 28 -5.71 -7.77 -1.82
C VAL A 28 -4.96 -7.25 -0.60
N GLU A 29 -5.66 -6.89 0.48
CA GLU A 29 -5.02 -6.48 1.73
C GLU A 29 -4.11 -7.58 2.29
N ALA A 30 -4.56 -8.85 2.26
CA ALA A 30 -3.74 -9.98 2.72
C ALA A 30 -2.43 -10.10 1.92
N LEU A 31 -2.48 -9.95 0.59
CA LEU A 31 -1.30 -9.96 -0.27
C LEU A 31 -0.38 -8.76 -0.04
N VAL A 32 -0.96 -7.58 0.18
CA VAL A 32 -0.21 -6.37 0.54
C VAL A 32 0.57 -6.58 1.85
N GLN A 33 -0.07 -7.17 2.86
CA GLN A 33 0.57 -7.46 4.14
C GLN A 33 1.64 -8.54 4.01
N GLU A 34 1.43 -9.57 3.18
CA GLU A 34 2.44 -10.60 2.92
C GLU A 34 3.73 -9.99 2.33
N VAL A 35 3.60 -9.13 1.32
CA VAL A 35 4.74 -8.42 0.73
C VAL A 35 5.38 -7.45 1.74
N LEU A 36 4.58 -6.76 2.55
CA LEU A 36 5.10 -5.88 3.61
C LEU A 36 5.94 -6.66 4.63
N GLN A 37 5.50 -7.83 5.06
CA GLN A 37 6.28 -8.68 5.97
C GLN A 37 7.63 -9.08 5.37
N VAL A 38 7.67 -9.38 4.06
CA VAL A 38 8.93 -9.65 3.36
C VAL A 38 9.83 -8.41 3.29
N CYS A 39 9.26 -7.23 3.01
CA CYS A 39 9.98 -5.94 3.05
C CYS A 39 10.63 -5.71 4.41
N LEU A 40 9.87 -5.89 5.50
CA LEU A 40 10.36 -5.73 6.87
C LEU A 40 11.47 -6.73 7.19
N ALA A 41 11.26 -8.01 6.89
CA ALA A 41 12.24 -9.07 7.15
C ALA A 41 13.55 -8.87 6.39
N ARG A 42 13.50 -8.23 5.21
CA ARG A 42 14.67 -7.98 4.36
C ARG A 42 15.24 -6.56 4.50
N ASN A 43 14.67 -5.74 5.38
CA ASN A 43 15.02 -4.33 5.53
C ASN A 43 15.00 -3.55 4.19
N ILE A 44 13.97 -3.80 3.38
CA ILE A 44 13.72 -3.10 2.11
C ILE A 44 12.51 -2.19 2.33
N PRO A 45 12.60 -0.88 2.04
CA PRO A 45 11.45 0.02 2.11
C PRO A 45 10.31 -0.45 1.21
N CYS A 46 9.10 -0.52 1.78
CA CYS A 46 7.88 -0.75 1.02
C CYS A 46 7.10 0.56 0.87
N GLY A 47 6.43 0.72 -0.27
CA GLY A 47 5.57 1.87 -0.56
C GLY A 47 4.17 1.50 -1.01
N TYR A 48 3.21 2.38 -0.77
CA TYR A 48 1.79 2.12 -0.98
C TYR A 48 1.02 3.39 -1.40
N PRO A 49 0.07 3.31 -2.34
CA PRO A 49 -0.78 4.43 -2.71
C PRO A 49 -1.98 4.53 -1.76
N ILE A 50 -2.29 5.76 -1.35
CA ILE A 50 -3.49 6.08 -0.56
C ILE A 50 -4.39 6.93 -1.45
N VAL A 51 -5.60 6.43 -1.72
CA VAL A 51 -6.66 7.19 -2.39
C VAL A 51 -7.75 7.45 -1.36
N ALA A 52 -7.91 8.72 -0.97
CA ALA A 52 -8.87 9.16 0.02
C ALA A 52 -9.88 10.14 -0.58
N ASN A 53 -11.08 10.20 0.00
CA ASN A 53 -12.14 11.13 -0.40
C ASN A 53 -12.16 12.43 0.42
N SER A 54 -11.27 12.53 1.43
CA SER A 54 -11.12 13.73 2.26
C SER A 54 -9.73 13.81 2.86
N HIS A 55 -9.32 15.00 3.29
CA HIS A 55 -8.05 15.18 4.01
C HIS A 55 -7.99 14.39 5.31
N GLN A 56 -9.09 14.34 6.07
CA GLN A 56 -9.16 13.59 7.33
C GLN A 56 -8.99 12.08 7.10
N GLU A 57 -9.58 11.54 6.03
CA GLU A 57 -9.37 10.14 5.65
C GLU A 57 -7.93 9.89 5.20
N ALA A 58 -7.34 10.80 4.42
CA ALA A 58 -5.96 10.71 3.97
C ALA A 58 -4.99 10.66 5.17
N GLU A 59 -5.19 11.52 6.17
CA GLU A 59 -4.38 11.55 7.39
C GLU A 59 -4.50 10.25 8.20
N ARG A 60 -5.74 9.77 8.40
CA ARG A 60 -6.00 8.53 9.13
C ARG A 60 -5.34 7.33 8.46
N GLU A 61 -5.49 7.21 7.15
CA GLU A 61 -4.93 6.10 6.39
C GLU A 61 -3.40 6.19 6.29
N THR A 62 -2.86 7.40 6.16
CA THR A 62 -1.41 7.63 6.22
C THR A 62 -0.83 7.18 7.55
N ALA A 63 -1.45 7.57 8.67
CA ALA A 63 -1.02 7.16 10.01
C ALA A 63 -1.07 5.64 10.17
N ARG A 64 -2.14 4.98 9.68
CA ARG A 64 -2.27 3.52 9.70
C ARG A 64 -1.14 2.84 8.92
N ARG A 65 -0.91 3.22 7.66
CA ARG A 65 0.12 2.59 6.81
C ARG A 65 1.54 2.83 7.32
N LEU A 66 1.81 3.99 7.91
CA LEU A 66 3.10 4.24 8.58
C LEU A 66 3.28 3.32 9.80
N ALA A 67 2.24 3.10 10.61
CA ALA A 67 2.28 2.21 11.76
C ALA A 67 2.49 0.73 11.36
N GLU A 68 1.98 0.32 10.20
CA GLU A 68 2.22 -1.01 9.63
C GLU A 68 3.67 -1.20 9.16
N GLY A 69 4.38 -0.11 8.84
CA GLY A 69 5.80 -0.14 8.49
C GLY A 69 6.13 0.34 7.07
N PHE A 70 5.14 0.79 6.29
CA PHE A 70 5.39 1.45 5.00
C PHE A 70 6.26 2.70 5.19
N LYS A 71 7.10 3.00 4.20
CA LYS A 71 8.06 4.11 4.24
C LYS A 71 7.85 5.15 3.14
N VAL A 72 7.19 4.77 2.04
CA VAL A 72 6.91 5.66 0.90
C VAL A 72 5.42 5.63 0.61
N LEU A 73 4.73 6.74 0.82
CA LEU A 73 3.28 6.82 0.61
C LEU A 73 2.96 7.83 -0.49
N ALA A 74 2.24 7.39 -1.53
CA ALA A 74 1.70 8.26 -2.56
C ALA A 74 0.26 8.61 -2.20
N VAL A 75 0.05 9.78 -1.59
CA VAL A 75 -1.26 10.18 -1.06
C VAL A 75 -1.99 11.06 -2.07
N MET A 76 -3.19 10.62 -2.46
CA MET A 76 -4.09 11.33 -3.35
C MET A 76 -5.41 11.55 -2.63
N THR A 77 -5.81 12.82 -2.47
CA THR A 77 -7.14 13.18 -1.99
C THR A 77 -7.97 13.63 -3.18
N ARG A 78 -9.09 12.96 -3.43
CA ARG A 78 -10.04 13.41 -4.45
C ARG A 78 -10.84 14.58 -3.88
N ALA A 79 -10.83 15.72 -4.56
CA ALA A 79 -11.77 16.79 -4.25
C ALA A 79 -13.19 16.27 -4.55
N GLN A 80 -14.07 16.34 -3.54
CA GLN A 80 -15.50 16.25 -3.75
C GLN A 80 -16.04 17.62 -4.15
#